data_AF-A0A9D4HTZ4-F1
#
_entry.id   AF-A0A9D4HTZ4-F1
#
_cell.length_a   1.000
_cell.length_b   1.000
_cell.length_c   1.000
_cell.angle_alpha   90.00
_cell.angle_beta   90.00
_cell.angle_gamma   90.00
#
_symmetry.space_group_name_H-M   'P 1'
#
loop_
_entity.id
_entity.type
_entity.pdbx_description
1 polymer ?
#
loop_
_entity_poly.entity_id
_entity_poly.type
_entity_poly.pdbx_seq_one_letter_code
_entity_poly.pdbx_strand_id
1 'polypeptide(L)'
;MTTDKIKFDPRIISALFDEPVRLIVDQLTAIVARYNHISHIVMVGGFSESEMLQDAVKNAFPGKHMSIPQDAGLAVMKGAVIFCQNKNLIVSRIARFTYGIGSIRTYNSSVHHADKFIQQGIDARVVDSCFTKLVEIGPSITSDEAAGSVLCYSWGDETYYNAIVYATKAKNPVFIYDDGCFQIGSFQVNCKDKNGKISATELKLYFGRTEIEVKAI
;
A
#
# COMPACT_ATOMS: atom_id res chain seq x y z
N MET A 1 -41.86 32.54 32.27
CA MET A 1 -41.01 31.34 32.29
C MET A 1 -40.01 31.45 31.15
N THR A 2 -38.71 31.48 31.41
CA THR A 2 -37.61 31.06 30.49
C THR A 2 -36.26 31.44 31.11
N THR A 3 -35.77 30.65 32.07
CA THR A 3 -34.50 30.96 32.80
C THR A 3 -33.59 29.76 32.99
N ASP A 4 -33.48 28.87 32.00
CA ASP A 4 -32.48 27.80 31.99
C ASP A 4 -31.54 27.95 30.78
N LYS A 5 -30.71 29.01 30.77
CA LYS A 5 -29.62 29.16 29.78
C LYS A 5 -28.34 29.58 30.48
N ILE A 6 -27.28 28.81 30.26
CA ILE A 6 -25.91 29.15 30.66
C ILE A 6 -25.22 29.85 29.48
N LYS A 7 -24.59 30.98 29.75
CA LYS A 7 -23.75 31.71 28.77
C LYS A 7 -22.30 31.58 29.21
N PHE A 8 -21.44 31.18 28.29
CA PHE A 8 -20.01 31.13 28.52
C PHE A 8 -19.34 32.34 27.88
N ASP A 9 -18.32 32.87 28.56
CA ASP A 9 -17.40 33.81 27.94
C ASP A 9 -16.62 33.07 26.84
N PRO A 10 -16.55 33.60 25.60
CA PRO A 10 -15.81 32.96 24.52
C PRO A 10 -14.37 32.62 24.89
N ARG A 11 -13.72 33.45 25.72
CA ARG A 11 -12.33 33.25 26.18
C ARG A 11 -12.18 31.99 27.01
N ILE A 12 -13.18 31.67 27.85
CA ILE A 12 -13.16 30.44 28.66
C ILE A 12 -13.28 29.23 27.74
N ILE A 13 -14.16 29.29 26.74
CA ILE A 13 -14.31 28.19 25.79
C ILE A 13 -13.04 28.01 24.95
N SER A 14 -12.46 29.09 24.43
CA SER A 14 -11.19 29.02 23.70
C SER A 14 -10.07 28.40 24.54
N ALA A 15 -9.92 28.82 25.80
CA ALA A 15 -8.89 28.31 26.69
C ALA A 15 -8.98 26.80 26.93
N LEU A 16 -10.18 26.21 26.92
CA LEU A 16 -10.36 24.76 27.04
C LEU A 16 -9.74 23.99 25.86
N PHE A 17 -9.58 24.63 24.71
CA PHE A 17 -9.06 24.02 23.49
C PHE A 17 -7.63 24.44 23.14
N ASP A 18 -7.00 25.32 23.92
CA ASP A 18 -5.62 25.75 23.70
C ASP A 18 -4.65 24.57 23.65
N GLU A 19 -4.74 23.65 24.62
CA GLU A 19 -3.88 22.47 24.65
C GLU A 19 -4.13 21.51 23.46
N PRO A 20 -5.38 21.12 23.15
CA PRO A 20 -5.68 20.35 21.93
C PRO A 20 -5.14 21.00 20.65
N VAL A 21 -5.35 22.30 20.46
CA VAL A 21 -4.86 23.02 19.28
C VAL A 21 -3.34 23.01 19.21
N ARG A 22 -2.66 23.29 20.33
CA ARG A 22 -1.20 23.23 20.41
C ARG A 22 -0.67 21.84 20.02
N LEU A 23 -1.27 20.78 20.56
CA LEU A 23 -0.87 19.40 20.24
C LEU A 23 -1.07 19.05 18.76
N ILE A 24 -2.15 19.54 18.13
CA ILE A 24 -2.37 19.36 16.68
C ILE A 24 -1.26 20.06 15.89
N VAL A 25 -0.95 21.32 16.23
CA VAL A 25 0.12 22.09 15.55
C VAL A 25 1.48 21.43 15.72
N ASP A 26 1.80 20.92 16.91
CA ASP A 26 3.05 20.20 17.17
C ASP A 26 3.17 18.94 16.29
N GLN A 27 2.09 18.15 16.20
CA GLN A 27 2.05 16.96 15.35
C GLN A 27 2.20 17.30 13.87
N LEU A 28 1.50 18.33 13.39
CA LEU A 28 1.65 18.81 12.02
C LEU A 28 3.08 19.27 11.75
N THR A 29 3.71 19.95 12.70
CA THR A 29 5.10 20.43 12.59
C THR A 29 6.07 19.27 12.42
N ALA A 30 5.92 18.20 13.22
CA ALA A 30 6.74 16.99 13.09
C ALA A 30 6.57 16.31 11.73
N ILE A 31 5.34 16.26 11.20
CA ILE A 31 5.06 15.67 9.87
C ILE A 31 5.69 16.52 8.76
N VAL A 32 5.47 17.84 8.77
CA VAL A 32 5.99 18.75 7.74
C VAL A 32 7.52 18.79 7.75
N ALA A 33 8.15 18.72 8.94
CA ALA A 33 9.61 18.64 9.06
C ALA A 33 10.16 17.33 8.46
N ARG A 34 9.45 16.21 8.60
CA ARG A 34 9.83 14.92 8.03
C ARG A 34 9.68 14.86 6.51
N TYR A 35 8.74 15.62 5.94
CA TYR A 35 8.40 15.63 4.53
C TYR A 35 8.44 17.04 3.96
N ASN A 36 9.65 17.51 3.64
CA ASN A 36 9.93 18.86 3.16
C ASN A 36 9.18 19.30 1.88
N HIS A 37 8.67 18.34 1.09
CA HIS A 37 7.95 18.60 -0.16
C HIS A 37 6.45 18.88 0.00
N ILE A 38 5.90 18.83 1.23
CA ILE A 38 4.48 19.15 1.47
C ILE A 38 4.25 20.63 1.16
N SER A 39 3.37 20.94 0.21
CA SER A 39 2.99 22.32 -0.15
C SER A 39 1.55 22.69 0.24
N HIS A 40 0.68 21.69 0.42
CA HIS A 40 -0.74 21.87 0.74
C HIS A 40 -1.14 21.16 2.02
N ILE A 41 -2.03 21.78 2.80
CA ILE A 41 -2.68 21.20 3.98
C ILE A 41 -4.19 21.28 3.75
N VAL A 42 -4.85 20.13 3.71
CA VAL A 42 -6.32 20.05 3.59
C VAL A 42 -6.88 19.66 4.94
N MET A 43 -7.67 20.55 5.55
CA MET A 43 -8.24 20.33 6.87
C MET A 43 -9.66 19.75 6.75
N VAL A 44 -9.87 18.56 7.30
CA VAL A 44 -11.14 17.81 7.22
C VAL A 44 -11.64 17.43 8.62
N GLY A 45 -12.91 17.06 8.73
CA GLY A 45 -13.58 16.79 10.01
C GLY A 45 -14.20 18.05 10.63
N GLY A 46 -15.17 17.88 11.53
CA GLY A 46 -15.95 19.01 12.08
C GLY A 46 -15.09 20.04 12.83
N PHE A 47 -14.04 19.62 13.51
CA PHE A 47 -13.17 20.56 14.23
C PHE A 47 -12.33 21.45 13.30
N SER A 48 -12.14 21.04 12.04
CA SER A 48 -11.48 21.88 11.03
C SER A 48 -12.29 23.12 10.65
N GLU A 49 -13.57 23.20 11.02
CA GLU A 49 -14.41 24.39 10.85
C GLU A 49 -14.20 25.43 11.95
N SER A 50 -13.41 25.12 12.99
CA SER A 50 -13.07 26.05 14.08
C SER A 50 -12.07 27.12 13.61
N GLU A 51 -12.46 28.40 13.66
CA GLU A 51 -11.57 29.53 13.34
C GLU A 51 -10.28 29.52 14.18
N MET A 52 -10.39 29.19 15.47
CA MET A 52 -9.23 29.11 16.37
C MET A 52 -8.20 28.07 15.91
N LEU A 53 -8.65 26.89 15.47
CA LEU A 53 -7.75 25.88 14.93
C LEU A 53 -7.19 26.32 13.57
N GLN A 54 -8.03 26.90 12.72
CA GLN A 54 -7.61 27.36 11.40
C GLN A 54 -6.51 28.43 11.48
N ASP A 55 -6.69 29.42 12.35
CA ASP A 55 -5.72 30.49 12.58
C ASP A 55 -4.41 29.94 13.15
N ALA A 56 -4.49 29.03 14.13
CA ALA A 56 -3.30 28.40 14.70
C ALA A 56 -2.48 27.64 13.64
N VAL A 57 -3.13 26.83 12.80
CA VAL A 57 -2.46 26.09 11.72
C VAL A 57 -1.91 27.04 10.65
N LYS A 58 -2.68 28.04 10.24
CA LYS A 58 -2.25 29.02 9.22
C LYS A 58 -1.04 29.83 9.69
N ASN A 59 -1.02 30.25 10.96
CA ASN A 59 0.10 30.97 11.56
C ASN A 59 1.35 30.11 11.73
N ALA A 60 1.18 28.82 12.03
CA ALA A 60 2.29 27.88 12.13
C ALA A 60 2.94 27.56 10.77
N PHE A 61 2.16 27.65 9.67
CA PHE A 61 2.60 27.23 8.33
C PHE A 61 2.33 28.31 7.24
N PRO A 62 2.87 29.54 7.36
CA PRO A 62 2.52 30.65 6.47
C PRO A 62 2.93 30.45 5.00
N GLY A 63 3.87 29.54 4.72
CA GLY A 63 4.30 29.18 3.36
C GLY A 63 3.58 27.98 2.76
N LYS A 64 2.55 27.44 3.43
CA LYS A 64 1.77 26.29 2.95
C LYS A 64 0.37 26.75 2.54
N HIS A 65 -0.14 26.17 1.46
CA HIS A 65 -1.50 26.44 1.02
C HIS A 65 -2.49 25.63 1.86
N MET A 66 -3.35 26.32 2.60
CA MET A 66 -4.38 25.68 3.40
C MET A 66 -5.73 25.72 2.70
N SER A 67 -6.45 24.60 2.68
CA SER A 67 -7.82 24.52 2.19
C SER A 67 -8.73 23.74 3.15
N ILE A 68 -9.98 24.17 3.22
CA ILE A 68 -11.01 23.58 4.07
C ILE A 68 -12.20 23.29 3.15
N PRO A 69 -12.57 22.02 2.95
CA PRO A 69 -13.72 21.69 2.13
C PRO A 69 -15.03 22.21 2.73
N GLN A 70 -16.00 22.54 1.89
CA GLN A 70 -17.36 22.81 2.34
C GLN A 70 -17.96 21.55 2.99
N ASP A 71 -18.53 21.73 4.18
CA ASP A 71 -18.95 20.65 5.09
C ASP A 71 -17.75 19.73 5.43
N ALA A 72 -16.75 20.28 6.13
CA ALA A 72 -15.51 19.57 6.41
C ALA A 72 -15.78 18.27 7.19
N GLY A 73 -16.81 18.26 8.04
CA GLY A 73 -17.31 17.07 8.72
C GLY A 73 -17.78 15.93 7.79
N LEU A 74 -18.21 16.25 6.56
CA LEU A 74 -18.68 15.29 5.56
C LEU A 74 -17.66 15.05 4.43
N ALA A 75 -16.54 15.77 4.41
CA ALA A 75 -15.57 15.77 3.32
C ALA A 75 -15.07 14.35 2.97
N VAL A 76 -14.75 13.54 3.99
CA VAL A 76 -14.27 12.15 3.80
C VAL A 76 -15.34 11.28 3.15
N MET A 77 -16.58 11.35 3.64
CA MET A 77 -17.71 10.59 3.08
C MET A 77 -17.99 11.01 1.63
N LYS A 78 -18.06 12.32 1.36
CA LYS A 78 -18.26 12.85 0.00
C LYS A 78 -17.15 12.38 -0.93
N GLY A 79 -15.89 12.46 -0.50
CA GLY A 79 -14.74 11.95 -1.25
C GLY A 79 -14.84 10.46 -1.57
N ALA A 80 -15.30 9.64 -0.60
CA ALA A 80 -15.53 8.21 -0.82
C ALA A 80 -16.61 7.94 -1.88
N VAL A 81 -17.74 8.67 -1.84
CA VAL A 81 -18.79 8.53 -2.86
C VAL A 81 -18.28 8.91 -4.25
N ILE A 82 -17.56 10.03 -4.36
CA ILE A 82 -16.95 10.49 -5.62
C ILE A 82 -15.98 9.43 -6.16
N PHE A 83 -15.14 8.86 -5.29
CA PHE A 83 -14.21 7.78 -5.67
C PHE A 83 -14.92 6.50 -6.11
N CYS A 84 -16.02 6.12 -5.46
CA CYS A 84 -16.82 4.97 -5.87
C CYS A 84 -17.48 5.16 -7.24
N GLN A 85 -17.91 6.39 -7.57
CA GLN A 85 -18.49 6.74 -8.86
C GLN A 85 -17.43 6.78 -9.98
N ASN A 86 -16.23 7.28 -9.68
CA ASN A 86 -15.12 7.32 -10.62
C ASN A 86 -13.85 6.75 -9.97
N LYS A 87 -13.63 5.45 -10.18
CA LYS A 87 -12.49 4.72 -9.62
C LYS A 87 -11.14 5.12 -10.24
N ASN A 88 -11.16 5.85 -11.36
CA ASN A 88 -9.96 6.27 -12.09
C ASN A 88 -9.39 7.61 -11.61
N LEU A 89 -9.96 8.19 -10.54
CA LEU A 89 -9.44 9.44 -9.94
C LEU A 89 -8.05 9.27 -9.33
N ILE A 90 -7.71 8.06 -8.88
CA ILE A 90 -6.39 7.75 -8.34
C ILE A 90 -5.58 7.10 -9.46
N VAL A 91 -4.74 7.91 -10.11
CA VAL A 91 -3.96 7.50 -11.28
C VAL A 91 -2.82 6.56 -10.92
N SER A 92 -2.23 6.72 -9.73
CA SER A 92 -1.12 5.88 -9.28
C SER A 92 -1.03 5.78 -7.76
N ARG A 93 -0.31 4.76 -7.27
CA ARG A 93 0.00 4.54 -5.85
C ARG A 93 1.44 4.11 -5.68
N ILE A 94 2.05 4.52 -4.57
CA ILE A 94 3.40 4.07 -4.19
C ILE A 94 3.31 2.67 -3.59
N ALA A 95 4.10 1.73 -4.12
CA ALA A 95 4.24 0.40 -3.53
C ALA A 95 4.82 0.49 -2.11
N ARG A 96 4.03 0.06 -1.11
CA ARG A 96 4.44 0.10 0.31
C ARG A 96 5.34 -1.06 0.72
N PHE A 97 5.43 -2.09 -0.11
CA PHE A 97 6.22 -3.30 0.09
C PHE A 97 6.76 -3.75 -1.26
N THR A 98 7.78 -4.59 -1.21
CA THR A 98 8.18 -5.42 -2.33
C THR A 98 7.23 -6.62 -2.36
N TYR A 99 6.62 -6.88 -3.51
CA TYR A 99 5.66 -7.96 -3.70
C TYR A 99 6.23 -9.01 -4.65
N GLY A 100 5.90 -10.26 -4.38
CA GLY A 100 6.38 -11.38 -5.17
C GLY A 100 5.65 -12.68 -4.88
N ILE A 101 6.13 -13.76 -5.47
CA ILE A 101 5.60 -15.10 -5.26
C ILE A 101 6.70 -16.03 -4.74
N GLY A 102 6.29 -17.05 -3.98
CA GLY A 102 7.15 -18.19 -3.67
C GLY A 102 7.35 -19.03 -4.93
N SER A 103 8.59 -19.47 -5.17
CA SER A 103 8.94 -20.19 -6.39
C SER A 103 10.13 -21.12 -6.19
N ILE A 104 10.19 -22.14 -7.03
CA ILE A 104 11.40 -22.96 -7.20
C ILE A 104 12.20 -22.37 -8.36
N ARG A 105 13.50 -22.20 -8.17
CA ARG A 105 14.42 -21.64 -9.18
C ARG A 105 15.61 -22.54 -9.40
N THR A 106 16.23 -22.47 -10.58
CA THR A 106 17.53 -23.11 -10.80
C THR A 106 18.57 -22.53 -9.83
N TYR A 107 19.42 -23.39 -9.28
CA TYR A 107 20.50 -22.98 -8.39
C TYR A 107 21.46 -22.05 -9.11
N ASN A 108 21.72 -20.90 -8.49
CA ASN A 108 22.71 -19.94 -8.94
C ASN A 108 23.70 -19.70 -7.80
N SER A 109 24.96 -20.09 -8.00
CA SER A 109 26.03 -19.95 -6.99
C SER A 109 26.37 -18.50 -6.63
N SER A 110 25.99 -17.52 -7.44
CA SER A 110 26.21 -16.10 -7.13
C SER A 110 25.18 -15.52 -6.15
N VAL A 111 24.06 -16.21 -5.92
CA VAL A 111 22.94 -15.73 -5.09
C VAL A 111 22.56 -16.73 -4.01
N HIS A 112 22.68 -18.04 -4.30
CA HIS A 112 22.28 -19.12 -3.40
C HIS A 112 23.51 -19.77 -2.77
N HIS A 113 23.47 -19.96 -1.45
CA HIS A 113 24.49 -20.73 -0.75
C HIS A 113 24.50 -22.20 -1.21
N ALA A 114 25.69 -22.81 -1.21
CA ALA A 114 25.91 -24.16 -1.74
C ALA A 114 25.17 -25.27 -0.97
N ASP A 115 24.63 -24.99 0.20
CA ASP A 115 23.83 -25.90 1.04
C ASP A 115 22.32 -25.77 0.81
N LYS A 116 21.87 -24.81 -0.02
CA LYS A 116 20.45 -24.48 -0.20
C LYS A 116 19.80 -25.13 -1.42
N PHE A 117 20.51 -25.97 -2.18
CA PHE A 117 19.95 -26.60 -3.36
C PHE A 117 19.52 -28.06 -3.12
N ILE A 118 18.52 -28.47 -3.88
CA ILE A 118 18.04 -29.83 -4.03
C ILE A 118 18.54 -30.32 -5.41
N GLN A 119 19.13 -31.51 -5.45
CA GLN A 119 19.53 -32.15 -6.70
C GLN A 119 18.28 -32.80 -7.35
N GLN A 120 17.99 -32.43 -8.59
CA GLN A 120 16.91 -32.94 -9.41
C GLN A 120 17.49 -33.69 -10.61
N GLY A 121 17.31 -35.01 -10.64
CA GLY A 121 17.89 -35.86 -11.68
C GLY A 121 19.43 -35.79 -11.72
N ILE A 122 20.00 -36.04 -12.90
CA ILE A 122 21.46 -36.15 -13.06
C ILE A 122 22.12 -34.76 -13.08
N ASP A 123 21.46 -33.73 -13.64
CA ASP A 123 22.13 -32.46 -13.96
C ASP A 123 21.49 -31.17 -13.42
N ALA A 124 20.29 -31.19 -12.83
CA ALA A 124 19.64 -29.97 -12.36
C ALA A 124 19.80 -29.78 -10.84
N ARG A 125 20.28 -28.61 -10.42
CA ARG A 125 20.19 -28.16 -9.03
C ARG A 125 19.14 -27.08 -8.95
N VAL A 126 18.20 -27.22 -8.03
CA VAL A 126 17.13 -26.24 -7.82
C VAL A 126 17.14 -25.75 -6.38
N VAL A 127 16.59 -24.57 -6.15
CA VAL A 127 16.40 -23.99 -4.82
C VAL A 127 14.91 -23.71 -4.66
N ASP A 128 14.34 -24.32 -3.65
CA ASP A 128 12.95 -24.07 -3.26
C ASP A 128 12.86 -22.79 -2.42
N SER A 129 11.64 -22.27 -2.24
CA SER A 129 11.34 -21.16 -1.35
C SER A 129 12.03 -19.84 -1.75
N CYS A 130 12.36 -19.68 -3.04
CA CYS A 130 12.89 -18.43 -3.57
C CYS A 130 11.79 -17.37 -3.65
N PHE A 131 12.12 -16.13 -3.30
CA PHE A 131 11.25 -14.98 -3.52
C PHE A 131 11.43 -14.48 -4.95
N THR A 132 10.41 -14.67 -5.78
CA THR A 132 10.36 -14.06 -7.11
C THR A 132 9.71 -12.69 -7.03
N LYS A 133 10.52 -11.64 -7.13
CA LYS A 133 10.04 -10.24 -7.10
C LYS A 133 9.24 -9.90 -8.36
N LEU A 134 8.02 -9.40 -8.16
CA LEU A 134 7.17 -8.83 -9.20
C LEU A 134 7.21 -7.30 -9.16
N VAL A 135 7.19 -6.73 -7.95
CA VAL A 135 7.15 -5.29 -7.71
C VAL A 135 8.11 -4.95 -6.58
N GLU A 136 8.94 -3.92 -6.76
CA GLU A 136 9.79 -3.38 -5.70
C GLU A 136 9.04 -2.34 -4.86
N ILE A 137 9.41 -2.18 -3.57
CA ILE A 137 8.94 -1.09 -2.72
C ILE A 137 9.41 0.30 -3.22
N GLY A 138 8.50 1.28 -3.28
CA GLY A 138 8.82 2.70 -3.53
C GLY A 138 8.42 3.29 -4.89
N PRO A 139 8.44 2.56 -6.02
CA PRO A 139 7.90 3.05 -7.28
C PRO A 139 6.44 3.47 -7.20
N SER A 140 6.08 4.49 -7.98
CA SER A 140 4.69 4.83 -8.27
C SER A 140 4.17 3.91 -9.37
N ILE A 141 3.04 3.25 -9.12
CA ILE A 141 2.44 2.27 -10.02
C ILE A 141 1.07 2.76 -10.45
N THR A 142 0.82 2.76 -11.76
CA THR A 142 -0.46 3.14 -12.36
C THR A 142 -1.49 2.02 -12.22
N SER A 143 -2.77 2.37 -12.12
CA SER A 143 -3.86 1.41 -11.89
C SER A 143 -4.20 0.51 -13.08
N ASP A 144 -3.76 0.90 -14.28
CA ASP A 144 -4.29 0.36 -15.54
C ASP A 144 -3.40 -0.71 -16.16
N GLU A 145 -2.15 -0.81 -15.71
CA GLU A 145 -1.15 -1.76 -16.22
C GLU A 145 -0.74 -2.77 -15.15
N ALA A 146 -0.24 -3.93 -15.59
CA ALA A 146 0.35 -4.88 -14.67
C ALA A 146 1.62 -4.26 -14.07
N ALA A 147 1.65 -4.18 -12.75
CA ALA A 147 2.79 -3.66 -11.99
C ALA A 147 4.03 -4.54 -12.15
N GLY A 148 3.82 -5.83 -12.38
CA GLY A 148 4.84 -6.82 -12.69
C GLY A 148 4.20 -8.13 -13.13
N SER A 149 4.94 -8.93 -13.89
CA SER A 149 4.52 -10.27 -14.28
C SER A 149 5.65 -11.30 -14.19
N VAL A 150 5.26 -12.56 -14.09
CA VAL A 150 6.20 -13.68 -14.18
C VAL A 150 5.54 -14.90 -14.80
N LEU A 151 6.28 -15.57 -15.69
CA LEU A 151 5.88 -16.87 -16.20
C LEU A 151 6.19 -17.96 -15.19
N CYS A 152 5.17 -18.74 -14.85
CA CYS A 152 5.23 -19.86 -13.93
C CYS A 152 4.98 -21.17 -14.67
N TYR A 153 5.63 -22.23 -14.21
CA TYR A 153 5.47 -23.59 -14.73
C TYR A 153 5.07 -24.50 -13.58
N SER A 154 4.21 -25.47 -13.83
CA SER A 154 3.97 -26.54 -12.85
C SER A 154 5.23 -27.38 -12.66
N TRP A 155 5.31 -28.00 -11.50
CA TRP A 155 6.39 -28.92 -11.19
C TRP A 155 6.05 -30.31 -11.76
N GLY A 156 6.87 -30.81 -12.69
CA GLY A 156 6.63 -32.10 -13.33
C GLY A 156 5.32 -32.13 -14.14
N ASP A 157 4.55 -33.21 -13.99
CA ASP A 157 3.28 -33.43 -14.71
C ASP A 157 2.05 -32.89 -13.93
N GLU A 158 2.28 -32.04 -12.93
CA GLU A 158 1.20 -31.42 -12.17
C GLU A 158 0.33 -30.52 -13.07
N THR A 159 -0.98 -30.63 -12.87
CA THR A 159 -1.97 -29.88 -13.64
C THR A 159 -2.47 -28.65 -12.90
N TYR A 160 -2.12 -28.52 -11.62
CA TYR A 160 -2.39 -27.37 -10.79
C TYR A 160 -1.19 -27.07 -9.90
N TYR A 161 -0.93 -25.80 -9.61
CA TYR A 161 -0.04 -25.39 -8.52
C TYR A 161 -0.72 -24.33 -7.65
N ASN A 162 -0.24 -24.19 -6.41
CA ASN A 162 -0.69 -23.12 -5.52
C ASN A 162 0.23 -21.91 -5.65
N ALA A 163 -0.27 -20.81 -6.20
CA ALA A 163 0.45 -19.55 -6.23
C ALA A 163 0.33 -18.88 -4.86
N ILE A 164 1.44 -18.70 -4.17
CA ILE A 164 1.49 -18.02 -2.86
C ILE A 164 2.17 -16.66 -3.04
N VAL A 165 1.48 -15.61 -2.63
CA VAL A 165 1.93 -14.22 -2.76
C VAL A 165 2.50 -13.74 -1.42
N TYR A 166 3.66 -13.10 -1.48
CA TYR A 166 4.40 -12.58 -0.34
C TYR A 166 4.65 -11.09 -0.45
N ALA A 167 4.83 -10.44 0.70
CA ALA A 167 5.23 -9.06 0.82
C ALA A 167 6.38 -8.89 1.81
N THR A 168 7.27 -7.93 1.58
CA THR A 168 8.36 -7.56 2.50
C THR A 168 8.74 -6.09 2.40
N LYS A 169 9.35 -5.54 3.46
CA LYS A 169 9.95 -4.19 3.44
C LYS A 169 11.34 -4.17 2.79
N ALA A 170 11.98 -5.32 2.60
CA ALA A 170 13.26 -5.42 1.93
C ALA A 170 13.12 -5.13 0.42
N LYS A 171 14.09 -4.43 -0.19
CA LYS A 171 14.10 -4.16 -1.64
C LYS A 171 14.43 -5.41 -2.47
N ASN A 172 15.33 -6.24 -1.96
CA ASN A 172 15.89 -7.40 -2.66
C ASN A 172 15.83 -8.64 -1.76
N PRO A 173 14.63 -9.16 -1.45
CA PRO A 173 14.50 -10.47 -0.81
C PRO A 173 15.02 -11.57 -1.75
N VAL A 174 15.67 -12.57 -1.17
CA VAL A 174 16.14 -13.77 -1.86
C VAL A 174 15.21 -14.94 -1.56
N PHE A 175 14.78 -15.09 -0.30
CA PHE A 175 13.91 -16.18 0.14
C PHE A 175 12.59 -15.68 0.75
N ILE A 176 11.56 -16.51 0.67
CA ILE A 176 10.25 -16.22 1.27
C ILE A 176 10.28 -16.23 2.81
N TYR A 177 11.35 -16.75 3.40
CA TYR A 177 11.60 -16.77 4.85
C TYR A 177 12.62 -15.73 5.29
N ASP A 178 13.06 -14.84 4.39
CA ASP A 178 13.90 -13.70 4.79
C ASP A 178 13.17 -12.81 5.80
N ASP A 179 13.93 -12.16 6.67
CA ASP A 179 13.39 -11.32 7.74
C ASP A 179 12.38 -10.27 7.21
N GLY A 180 11.20 -10.26 7.82
CA GLY A 180 10.12 -9.34 7.45
C GLY A 180 9.35 -9.72 6.19
N CYS A 181 9.61 -10.89 5.59
CA CYS A 181 8.76 -11.48 4.58
C CYS A 181 7.55 -12.18 5.21
N PHE A 182 6.36 -11.96 4.64
CA PHE A 182 5.13 -12.60 5.10
C PHE A 182 4.17 -12.87 3.93
N GLN A 183 3.39 -13.94 4.06
CA GLN A 183 2.38 -14.30 3.08
C GLN A 183 1.18 -13.34 3.17
N ILE A 184 0.67 -12.91 2.02
CA ILE A 184 -0.51 -12.04 1.92
C ILE A 184 -1.72 -12.71 1.26
N GLY A 185 -1.52 -13.84 0.58
CA GLY A 185 -2.60 -14.59 -0.04
C GLY A 185 -2.09 -15.78 -0.84
N SER A 186 -3.01 -16.65 -1.24
CA SER A 186 -2.72 -17.76 -2.12
C SER A 186 -3.94 -18.16 -2.95
N PHE A 187 -3.72 -18.71 -4.13
CA PHE A 187 -4.77 -19.22 -5.00
C PHE A 187 -4.24 -20.36 -5.89
N GLN A 188 -5.13 -21.28 -6.25
CA GLN A 188 -4.79 -22.40 -7.12
C GLN A 188 -4.83 -21.96 -8.60
N VAL A 189 -3.82 -22.37 -9.36
CA VAL A 189 -3.69 -22.08 -10.79
C VAL A 189 -3.79 -23.38 -11.58
N ASN A 190 -4.64 -23.39 -12.61
CA ASN A 190 -4.70 -24.48 -13.57
C ASN A 190 -3.65 -24.27 -14.66
N CYS A 191 -2.83 -25.28 -14.89
CA CYS A 191 -1.69 -25.22 -15.83
C CYS A 191 -2.06 -25.74 -17.22
N LYS A 192 -3.28 -26.25 -17.40
CA LYS A 192 -3.75 -26.78 -18.67
C LYS A 192 -4.19 -25.65 -19.59
N ASP A 193 -3.69 -25.67 -20.82
CA ASP A 193 -4.22 -24.86 -21.90
C ASP A 193 -5.61 -25.34 -22.35
N LYS A 194 -6.18 -24.65 -23.34
CA LYS A 194 -7.50 -24.99 -23.92
C LYS A 194 -7.55 -26.38 -24.55
N ASN A 195 -6.39 -26.98 -24.87
CA ASN A 195 -6.26 -28.32 -25.45
C ASN A 195 -5.94 -29.38 -24.38
N GLY A 196 -5.89 -28.99 -23.09
CA GLY A 196 -5.58 -29.88 -21.98
C GLY A 196 -4.10 -30.16 -21.77
N LYS A 197 -3.19 -29.49 -22.49
CA LYS A 197 -1.74 -29.65 -22.38
C LYS A 197 -1.19 -28.75 -21.27
N ILE A 198 -0.22 -29.25 -20.51
CA ILE A 198 0.50 -28.44 -19.51
C ILE A 198 1.26 -27.32 -20.24
N SER A 199 1.05 -26.09 -19.77
CA SER A 199 1.60 -24.87 -20.33
C SER A 199 2.02 -23.91 -19.23
N ALA A 200 2.87 -22.95 -19.58
CA ALA A 200 3.23 -21.87 -18.66
C ALA A 200 2.02 -20.97 -18.39
N THR A 201 1.89 -20.49 -17.17
CA THR A 201 0.86 -19.51 -16.80
C THR A 201 1.54 -18.20 -16.42
N GLU A 202 1.04 -17.09 -16.97
CA GLU A 202 1.57 -15.77 -16.62
C GLU A 202 0.84 -15.24 -15.38
N LEU A 203 1.57 -15.06 -14.28
CA LEU A 203 1.05 -14.37 -13.11
C LEU A 203 1.30 -12.86 -13.26
N LYS A 204 0.22 -12.08 -13.26
CA LYS A 204 0.25 -10.61 -13.29
C LYS A 204 -0.24 -10.04 -11.98
N LEU A 205 0.52 -9.13 -11.40
CA LEU A 205 0.12 -8.36 -10.24
C LEU A 205 -0.33 -6.97 -10.69
N TYR A 206 -1.54 -6.59 -10.29
CA TYR A 206 -2.11 -5.28 -10.53
C TYR A 206 -2.15 -4.51 -9.21
N PHE A 207 -1.64 -3.29 -9.26
CA PHE A 207 -1.55 -2.38 -8.13
C PHE A 207 -2.24 -1.07 -8.50
N GLY A 208 -2.91 -0.41 -7.57
CA GLY A 208 -3.54 0.90 -7.84
C GLY A 208 -5.05 0.96 -7.54
N ARG A 209 -5.73 -0.18 -7.44
CA ARG A 209 -7.13 -0.27 -6.97
C ARG A 209 -7.20 -0.16 -5.44
N THR A 210 -8.38 -0.36 -4.87
CA THR A 210 -8.57 -0.49 -3.41
C THR A 210 -7.92 -1.76 -2.84
N GLU A 211 -7.63 -2.73 -3.71
CA GLU A 211 -7.10 -4.05 -3.40
C GLU A 211 -5.90 -4.36 -4.30
N ILE A 212 -5.11 -5.34 -3.89
CA ILE A 212 -4.07 -5.94 -4.73
C ILE A 212 -4.74 -7.10 -5.48
N GLU A 213 -4.65 -7.08 -6.80
CA GLU A 213 -5.25 -8.11 -7.65
C GLU A 213 -4.13 -8.90 -8.32
N VAL A 214 -4.17 -10.23 -8.21
CA VAL A 214 -3.23 -11.11 -8.90
C VAL A 214 -4.01 -12.03 -9.83
N LYS A 215 -3.60 -12.08 -11.10
CA LYS A 215 -4.24 -12.91 -12.13
C LYS A 215 -3.27 -13.94 -12.66
N ALA A 216 -3.78 -15.15 -12.86
CA ALA A 216 -3.18 -16.16 -13.71
C ALA A 216 -3.85 -16.11 -15.08
N ILE A 217 -3.06 -15.92 -16.14
CA ILE A 217 -3.53 -15.79 -17.54
C ILE A 217 -2.76 -16.74 -18.44
#